data_AF-A0A961V486-F1
#
_entry.id   AF-A0A961V486-F1
#
_cell.length_a   1.000
_cell.length_b   1.000
_cell.length_c   1.000
_cell.angle_alpha   90.00
_cell.angle_beta   90.00
_cell.angle_gamma   90.00
#
_symmetry.space_group_name_H-M   'P 1'
#
loop_
_entity.id
_entity.type
_entity.pdbx_description
1 polymer ?
#
loop_
_entity_poly.entity_id
_entity_poly.type
_entity_poly.pdbx_seq_one_letter_code
_entity_poly.pdbx_strand_id
1 'polypeptide(L)'
;MIAWSTAAPAIGAAFFASSVEVVEAFTIILVVATLRGWKPAIGGTAAALALLAAIVLAFGPLLDRVPLHVLQLVIGVLLLLFGIGWLRKAAL
;
A
#
# COMPACT_ATOMS: atom_id res chain seq x y z
N MET A 1 8.07 8.86 -23.81
CA MET A 1 6.69 9.37 -23.60
C MET A 1 5.93 8.31 -22.84
N ILE A 2 5.24 8.66 -21.76
CA ILE A 2 4.42 7.69 -21.02
C ILE A 2 3.20 7.36 -21.88
N ALA A 3 3.05 6.08 -22.25
CA ALA A 3 1.87 5.62 -22.94
C ALA A 3 0.72 5.56 -21.93
N TRP A 4 -0.34 6.34 -22.15
CA TRP A 4 -1.50 6.36 -21.26
C TRP A 4 -2.17 4.98 -21.12
N SER A 5 -2.03 4.13 -22.13
CA SER A 5 -2.48 2.73 -22.11
C SER A 5 -1.81 1.88 -21.02
N THR A 6 -0.58 2.21 -20.60
CA THR A 6 0.13 1.48 -19.54
C THR A 6 0.07 2.20 -18.20
N ALA A 7 0.10 3.53 -18.19
CA ALA A 7 0.09 4.31 -16.95
C ALA A 7 -1.29 4.38 -16.28
N ALA A 8 -2.37 4.54 -17.06
CA ALA A 8 -3.71 4.68 -16.46
C ALA A 8 -4.15 3.46 -15.65
N PRO A 9 -3.96 2.20 -16.11
CA PRO A 9 -4.27 1.02 -15.30
C PRO A 9 -3.43 0.92 -14.02
N ALA A 10 -2.14 1.24 -14.10
CA ALA A 10 -1.24 1.19 -12.95
C ALA A 10 -1.62 2.23 -11.88
N ILE A 11 -1.93 3.46 -12.29
CA ILE A 11 -2.38 4.52 -11.39
C ILE A 11 -3.72 4.14 -10.75
N GLY A 12 -4.68 3.66 -11.56
CA GLY A 12 -5.99 3.24 -11.05
C GLY A 12 -5.87 2.11 -10.03
N ALA A 13 -5.12 1.06 -10.35
CA ALA A 13 -4.89 -0.07 -9.44
C ALA A 13 -4.22 0.37 -8.13
N ALA A 14 -3.17 1.19 -8.19
CA ALA A 14 -2.49 1.71 -7.01
C ALA A 14 -3.41 2.59 -6.15
N PHE A 15 -4.23 3.45 -6.78
CA PHE A 15 -5.17 4.32 -6.09
C PHE A 15 -6.24 3.54 -5.32
N PHE A 16 -6.92 2.60 -5.99
CA PHE A 16 -7.95 1.78 -5.33
C PHE A 16 -7.35 0.88 -4.25
N ALA A 17 -6.19 0.26 -4.50
CA ALA A 17 -5.50 -0.53 -3.49
C ALA A 17 -5.15 0.33 -2.25
N SER A 18 -4.57 1.52 -2.44
CA SER A 18 -4.24 2.43 -1.34
C SER A 18 -5.47 2.89 -0.54
N SER A 19 -6.63 3.02 -1.20
CA SER A 19 -7.88 3.39 -0.52
C SER A 19 -8.34 2.31 0.46
N VAL A 20 -8.20 1.04 0.09
CA VAL A 20 -8.52 -0.10 0.98
C VAL A 20 -7.55 -0.14 2.16
N GLU A 21 -6.26 0.02 1.90
CA GLU A 21 -5.21 0.06 2.93
C GLU A 21 -5.45 1.16 3.96
N VAL A 22 -5.88 2.35 3.54
CA VAL A 22 -6.20 3.46 4.46
C VAL A 22 -7.38 3.09 5.37
N VAL A 23 -8.42 2.44 4.85
CA VAL A 23 -9.56 1.99 5.65
C VAL A 23 -9.14 0.93 6.65
N GLU A 24 -8.27 0.00 6.26
CA GLU A 24 -7.75 -1.04 7.14
C GLU A 24 -6.89 -0.46 8.26
N ALA A 25 -5.92 0.39 7.90
CA ALA A 25 -5.06 1.08 8.87
C ALA A 25 -5.88 1.94 9.84
N PHE A 26 -6.87 2.68 9.34
CA PHE A 26 -7.75 3.48 10.19
C PHE A 26 -8.59 2.61 11.13
N THR A 27 -9.07 1.46 10.66
CA THR A 27 -9.81 0.51 11.48
C THR A 27 -8.94 -0.03 12.62
N ILE A 28 -7.67 -0.35 12.36
CA ILE A 28 -6.72 -0.75 13.41
C ILE A 28 -6.56 0.37 14.45
N ILE A 29 -6.38 1.61 14.01
CA ILE A 29 -6.27 2.78 14.91
C ILE A 29 -7.53 2.92 15.76
N LEU A 30 -8.71 2.82 15.15
CA LEU A 30 -9.99 2.93 15.84
C LEU A 30 -10.17 1.80 16.87
N VAL A 31 -9.86 0.56 16.50
CA VAL A 31 -9.89 -0.59 17.42
C VAL A 31 -8.98 -0.36 18.62
N VAL A 32 -7.74 0.11 18.41
CA VAL A 32 -6.82 0.43 19.49
C VAL A 32 -7.33 1.61 20.33
N ALA A 33 -7.90 2.64 19.70
CA ALA A 33 -8.46 3.80 20.40
C ALA A 33 -9.64 3.42 21.29
N THR A 34 -10.53 2.54 20.81
CA THR A 34 -11.70 2.06 21.55
C THR A 34 -11.32 1.09 22.67
N LEU A 35 -10.37 0.18 22.44
CA LEU A 35 -10.02 -0.86 23.42
C LEU A 35 -8.95 -0.44 24.44
N ARG A 36 -8.01 0.45 24.05
CA ARG A 36 -6.86 0.85 24.87
C ARG A 36 -6.76 2.35 25.11
N GLY A 37 -7.65 3.14 24.52
CA GLY A 37 -7.70 4.60 24.64
C GLY A 37 -6.93 5.34 23.54
N TRP A 38 -7.19 6.65 23.43
CA TRP A 38 -6.65 7.50 22.35
C TRP A 38 -5.14 7.76 22.43
N LYS A 39 -4.57 7.78 23.65
CA LYS A 39 -3.12 8.01 23.86
C LYS A 39 -2.26 6.93 23.16
N PRO A 40 -2.46 5.62 23.42
CA PRO A 40 -1.70 4.59 22.72
C PRO A 40 -2.02 4.50 21.23
N ALA A 41 -3.25 4.81 20.80
CA ALA A 41 -3.61 4.83 19.39
C ALA A 41 -2.82 5.89 18.61
N ILE A 42 -2.83 7.15 19.08
CA ILE A 42 -2.08 8.25 18.44
C ILE A 42 -0.57 8.01 18.51
N GLY A 43 -0.08 7.53 19.67
CA GLY A 43 1.33 7.19 19.82
C GLY A 43 1.78 6.10 18.85
N GLY A 44 0.96 5.05 18.68
CA GLY A 44 1.20 3.98 17.71
C GLY A 44 1.21 4.48 16.26
N THR A 45 0.23 5.31 15.88
CA THR A 45 0.18 5.93 14.54
C THR A 45 1.41 6.78 14.26
N ALA A 46 1.80 7.63 15.20
CA ALA A 46 2.99 8.48 15.05
C ALA A 46 4.27 7.65 14.92
N ALA A 47 4.42 6.59 15.73
CA ALA A 47 5.55 5.68 15.65
C ALA A 47 5.59 4.92 14.31
N ALA A 48 4.43 4.45 13.82
CA ALA A 48 4.32 3.76 12.53
C ALA A 48 4.71 4.68 11.37
N LEU A 49 4.23 5.93 11.37
CA LEU A 49 4.59 6.92 10.36
C LEU A 49 6.09 7.28 10.41
N ALA A 50 6.65 7.45 11.61
CA ALA A 50 8.08 7.73 11.77
C ALA A 50 8.94 6.56 11.27
N LEU A 51 8.55 5.32 11.60
CA LEU A 51 9.24 4.12 11.12
C LEU A 51 9.15 4.00 9.60
N LEU A 52 7.97 4.22 9.02
CA LEU A 52 7.78 4.23 7.56
C LEU A 52 8.67 5.29 6.90
N ALA A 53 8.71 6.51 7.43
CA ALA A 53 9.56 7.58 6.93
C ALA A 53 11.05 7.18 6.99
N ALA A 54 11.50 6.57 8.09
CA ALA A 54 12.86 6.09 8.23
C ALA A 54 13.19 5.00 7.18
N ILE A 55 12.27 4.06 6.95
CA ILE A 55 12.43 3.02 5.92
C ILE A 55 12.52 3.66 4.53
N VAL A 56 11.64 4.61 4.19
CA VAL A 56 11.66 5.28 2.89
C VAL A 56 12.94 6.08 2.68
N LEU A 57 13.43 6.80 3.70
CA LEU A 57 14.68 7.57 3.60
C LEU A 57 15.89 6.65 3.45
N ALA A 58 15.91 5.51 4.13
CA ALA A 58 17.02 4.56 4.07
C ALA A 58 17.03 3.74 2.76
N PHE A 59 15.88 3.25 2.32
CA PHE A 59 15.75 2.31 1.21
C PHE A 59 15.27 2.95 -0.10
N GLY A 60 14.66 4.13 -0.06
CA GLY A 60 14.22 4.87 -1.25
C GLY A 60 15.33 5.05 -2.28
N PRO A 61 16.55 5.50 -1.91
CA PRO A 61 17.67 5.63 -2.85
C PRO A 61 18.15 4.31 -3.46
N LEU A 62 17.82 3.17 -2.85
CA LEU A 62 18.18 1.87 -3.42
C LEU A 62 17.31 1.52 -4.64
N LEU A 63 16.11 2.11 -4.75
CA LEU A 63 15.22 1.88 -5.88
C LEU A 63 15.82 2.35 -7.21
N ASP A 64 16.67 3.37 -7.20
CA ASP A 64 17.38 3.85 -8.39
C ASP A 64 18.36 2.83 -8.96
N ARG A 65 18.79 1.85 -8.15
CA ARG A 65 19.69 0.77 -8.56
C ARG A 65 18.97 -0.49 -9.04
N VAL A 66 17.65 -0.55 -8.87
CA VAL A 66 16.85 -1.73 -9.20
C VAL A 66 16.28 -1.58 -10.61
N PRO A 67 16.32 -2.63 -11.45
CA PRO A 67 15.68 -2.60 -12.77
C PRO A 67 14.15 -2.48 -12.62
N LEU A 68 13.64 -1.24 -12.72
CA LEU A 68 12.23 -0.89 -12.51
C LEU A 68 11.26 -1.73 -13.34
N HIS A 69 11.60 -2.04 -14.59
CA HIS A 69 10.73 -2.83 -15.47
C HIS A 69 10.54 -4.26 -14.97
N VAL A 70 11.58 -4.89 -14.44
CA VAL A 70 11.51 -6.24 -13.86
C VAL A 70 10.68 -6.20 -12.58
N LEU A 71 10.92 -5.20 -11.74
CA LEU A 71 10.16 -5.01 -10.50
C LEU A 71 8.67 -4.80 -10.78
N GLN A 72 8.33 -3.94 -11.75
CA GLN A 72 6.94 -3.70 -12.18
C GLN A 72 6.28 -4.96 -12.74
N LEU A 73 7.01 -5.78 -13.52
CA LEU A 73 6.49 -7.04 -14.03
C LEU A 73 6.17 -8.01 -12.88
N VAL A 74 7.10 -8.19 -11.93
CA VAL A 74 6.91 -9.06 -10.77
C VAL A 74 5.74 -8.59 -9.92
N ILE A 75 5.68 -7.30 -9.57
CA ILE A 75 4.58 -6.72 -8.79
C ILE A 75 3.25 -6.88 -9.55
N GLY A 76 3.23 -6.60 -10.85
CA GLY A 76 2.04 -6.74 -11.68
C GLY A 76 1.50 -8.17 -11.69
N VAL A 77 2.38 -9.17 -11.81
CA VAL A 77 1.99 -10.59 -11.72
C VAL A 77 1.41 -10.91 -10.34
N LEU A 78 2.06 -10.46 -9.26
CA LEU A 78 1.56 -10.68 -7.89
C LEU A 78 0.17 -10.04 -7.70
N LEU A 79 0.01 -8.78 -8.14
CA LEU A 79 -1.28 -8.07 -8.05
C LEU A 79 -2.39 -8.78 -8.84
N LEU A 80 -2.09 -9.37 -10.00
CA LEU A 80 -3.06 -10.16 -10.75
C LEU A 80 -3.43 -11.46 -10.03
N LEU A 81 -2.44 -12.20 -9.52
CA LEU A 81 -2.65 -13.47 -8.82
C LEU A 81 -3.45 -13.30 -7.53
N PHE A 82 -3.13 -12.29 -6.73
CA PHE A 82 -3.89 -12.01 -5.51
C PHE A 82 -5.22 -11.33 -5.84
N GLY A 83 -5.23 -10.36 -6.75
CA GLY A 83 -6.41 -9.59 -7.13
C GLY A 83 -7.54 -10.42 -7.72
N ILE A 84 -7.24 -11.45 -8.52
CA ILE A 84 -8.30 -12.31 -9.10
C ILE A 84 -9.04 -13.11 -8.03
N GLY A 85 -8.34 -13.53 -6.97
CA GLY A 85 -8.95 -14.20 -5.82
C GLY A 85 -9.89 -13.29 -5.04
N TRP A 86 -9.51 -12.02 -4.88
CA TRP A 86 -10.34 -10.99 -4.26
C TRP A 86 -11.56 -10.65 -5.12
N LEU A 87 -11.37 -10.45 -6.42
CA LEU A 87 -12.45 -10.17 -7.37
C LEU A 87 -13.52 -11.27 -7.33
N ARG A 88 -13.11 -12.54 -7.30
CA ARG A 88 -14.04 -13.66 -7.18
C ARG A 88 -14.84 -13.62 -5.88
N LYS A 89 -14.22 -13.29 -4.76
CA LYS A 89 -14.90 -13.19 -3.45
C LYS A 89 -15.82 -11.97 -3.34
N ALA A 90 -15.57 -10.92 -4.11
CA ALA A 90 -16.42 -9.73 -4.11
C ALA A 90 -17.64 -9.88 -5.04
N ALA A 91 -17.54 -10.72 -6.07
CA ALA A 91 -18.61 -10.95 -7.05
C ALA A 91 -19.61 -12.06 -6.67
N LEU A 92 -19.22 -12.97 -5.76
CA LEU A 92 -20.04 -14.05 -5.20
C LEU A 92 -20.48 -13.70 -3.78
#